data_AF-A0A7C7C5I9-F1
#
_entry.id   AF-A0A7C7C5I9-F1
#
_cell.length_a   1.000
_cell.length_b   1.000
_cell.length_c   1.000
_cell.angle_alpha   90.00
_cell.angle_beta   90.00
_cell.angle_gamma   90.00
#
_symmetry.space_group_name_H-M   'P 1'
#
loop_
_entity.id
_entity.type
_entity.pdbx_description
1 polymer ?
#
loop_
_entity_poly.entity_id
_entity_poly.type
_entity_poly.pdbx_seq_one_letter_code
_entity_poly.pdbx_strand_id
1 'polypeptide(L)'
;MEIYKIHVQHFSQKDSHSSIEAFLLAESVDDVYKWVDEKVYGCYTDQNDEGDALDIYDENYNVIGQETFKEKMLRVGGEFFDEDYEPQDLYYGCTIYGWKKVKSDVSEVDIAALEKLDVLINLVK
;
A
#
# COMPACT_ATOMS: atom_id res chain seq x y z
N MET A 1 2.41 -9.77 -15.13
CA MET A 1 2.23 -10.18 -13.72
C MET A 1 3.47 -9.78 -12.94
N GLU A 2 3.26 -9.19 -11.78
CA GLU A 2 4.31 -8.68 -10.92
C GLU A 2 4.07 -9.18 -9.50
N ILE A 3 5.16 -9.42 -8.76
CA ILE A 3 5.07 -9.75 -7.34
C ILE A 3 5.33 -8.49 -6.53
N TYR A 4 4.41 -8.22 -5.62
CA TYR A 4 4.50 -7.17 -4.63
C TYR A 4 4.65 -7.76 -3.25
N LYS A 5 5.51 -7.14 -2.45
CA LYS A 5 5.64 -7.43 -1.03
C LYS A 5 4.85 -6.39 -0.24
N ILE A 6 3.96 -6.87 0.61
CA ILE A 6 3.12 -6.02 1.45
C ILE A 6 3.76 -5.86 2.81
N HIS A 7 4.02 -4.62 3.16
CA HIS A 7 4.49 -4.16 4.44
C HIS A 7 3.30 -3.70 5.26
N VAL A 8 3.32 -4.01 6.56
CA VAL A 8 2.33 -3.53 7.50
C VAL A 8 3.03 -2.98 8.73
N GLN A 9 2.51 -1.89 9.27
CA GLN A 9 2.92 -1.36 10.56
C GLN A 9 1.69 -1.09 11.41
N HIS A 10 1.70 -1.66 12.60
CA HIS A 10 0.71 -1.35 13.63
C HIS A 10 1.35 -0.43 14.67
N PHE A 11 0.70 0.69 14.94
CA PHE A 11 1.05 1.63 15.99
C PHE A 11 0.06 1.52 17.15
N SER A 12 0.57 1.70 18.36
CA SER A 12 -0.21 1.88 19.58
C SER A 12 0.48 2.94 20.44
N GLN A 13 -0.18 3.42 21.49
CA GLN A 13 0.42 4.42 22.40
C GLN A 13 1.76 4.00 23.02
N LYS A 14 2.00 2.69 23.18
CA LYS A 14 3.14 2.16 23.94
C LYS A 14 4.17 1.45 23.08
N ASP A 15 3.79 1.03 21.88
CA ASP A 15 4.63 0.22 21.01
C ASP A 15 4.20 0.35 19.55
N SER A 16 5.11 -0.01 18.66
CA SER A 16 4.83 -0.17 17.23
C SER A 16 5.50 -1.44 16.73
N HIS A 17 4.80 -2.19 15.88
CA HIS A 17 5.32 -3.40 15.27
C HIS A 17 5.20 -3.33 13.75
N SER A 18 6.25 -3.76 13.04
CA SER A 18 6.26 -3.82 11.58
C SER A 18 6.56 -5.25 11.13
N SER A 19 5.85 -5.70 10.12
CA SER A 19 6.00 -7.06 9.56
C SER A 19 5.74 -7.08 8.06
N ILE A 20 5.86 -8.28 7.49
CA ILE A 20 5.48 -8.57 6.11
C ILE A 20 4.15 -9.29 6.19
N GLU A 21 3.11 -8.71 5.61
CA GLU A 21 1.76 -9.28 5.63
C GLU A 21 1.66 -10.42 4.61
N ALA A 22 2.06 -10.18 3.37
CA ALA A 22 1.93 -11.14 2.28
C ALA A 22 2.83 -10.78 1.08
N PHE A 23 2.97 -11.73 0.16
CA PHE A 23 3.36 -11.45 -1.22
C PHE A 23 2.13 -11.57 -2.12
N LEU A 24 1.88 -10.57 -2.97
CA LEU A 24 0.76 -10.55 -3.90
C LEU A 24 1.27 -10.73 -5.33
N LEU A 25 0.66 -11.64 -6.08
CA LEU A 25 0.80 -11.68 -7.53
C LEU A 25 -0.33 -10.85 -8.13
N ALA A 26 0.01 -9.78 -8.84
CA ALA A 26 -0.96 -8.86 -9.43
C ALA A 26 -0.66 -8.58 -10.91
N GLU A 27 -1.69 -8.22 -11.68
CA GLU A 27 -1.51 -7.74 -13.06
C GLU A 27 -1.11 -6.27 -13.08
N SER A 28 -1.61 -5.49 -12.12
CA SER A 28 -1.36 -4.06 -12.00
C SER A 28 -1.16 -3.64 -10.53
N VAL A 29 -0.55 -2.47 -10.34
CA VAL A 29 -0.46 -1.84 -9.01
C VAL A 29 -1.84 -1.45 -8.47
N ASP A 30 -2.81 -1.15 -9.34
CA ASP A 30 -4.18 -0.88 -8.96
C ASP A 30 -4.85 -2.07 -8.25
N ASP A 31 -4.52 -3.30 -8.64
CA ASP A 31 -5.06 -4.49 -7.97
C ASP A 31 -4.50 -4.65 -6.55
N VAL A 32 -3.23 -4.27 -6.36
CA VAL A 32 -2.60 -4.20 -5.04
C VAL A 32 -3.25 -3.13 -4.18
N TYR A 33 -3.48 -1.94 -4.74
CA TYR A 33 -4.17 -0.84 -4.06
C TYR A 33 -5.56 -1.28 -3.58
N LYS A 34 -6.36 -1.91 -4.44
CA LYS A 34 -7.71 -2.39 -4.06
C LYS A 34 -7.66 -3.44 -2.96
N TRP A 35 -6.72 -4.38 -3.05
CA TRP A 35 -6.55 -5.41 -2.02
C TRP A 35 -6.19 -4.80 -0.67
N VAL A 36 -5.34 -3.77 -0.66
CA VAL A 36 -5.00 -3.04 0.57
C VAL A 36 -6.21 -2.27 1.09
N ASP A 37 -6.95 -1.59 0.21
CA ASP A 37 -8.15 -0.86 0.59
C ASP A 37 -9.19 -1.77 1.27
N GLU A 38 -9.38 -2.99 0.74
CA GLU A 38 -10.23 -4.01 1.38
C GLU A 38 -9.74 -4.39 2.79
N LYS A 39 -8.42 -4.38 3.04
CA LYS A 39 -7.84 -4.66 4.37
C LYS A 39 -8.04 -3.53 5.36
N VAL A 40 -8.10 -2.30 4.87
CA VAL A 40 -8.43 -1.11 5.67
C VAL A 40 -9.91 -0.75 5.59
N TYR A 41 -10.76 -1.70 5.19
CA TYR A 41 -12.23 -1.56 5.18
C TYR A 41 -12.77 -0.44 4.29
N GLY A 42 -12.11 -0.13 3.17
CA GLY A 42 -12.55 0.89 2.23
C GLY A 42 -12.10 2.30 2.57
N CYS A 43 -11.29 2.49 3.62
CA CYS A 43 -10.82 3.81 4.05
C CYS A 43 -10.09 4.58 2.94
N TYR A 44 -9.38 3.92 2.03
CA TYR A 44 -8.70 4.63 0.93
C TYR A 44 -9.69 5.11 -0.13
N THR A 45 -10.73 4.32 -0.41
CA THR A 45 -11.82 4.76 -1.29
C THR A 45 -12.57 5.92 -0.66
N ASP A 46 -12.92 5.83 0.63
CA ASP A 46 -13.61 6.91 1.35
C ASP A 46 -12.78 8.20 1.35
N GLN A 47 -11.48 8.13 1.65
CA GLN A 47 -10.59 9.29 1.59
C GLN A 47 -10.43 9.87 0.19
N ASN A 48 -10.50 9.03 -0.85
CA ASN A 48 -10.43 9.50 -2.22
C ASN A 48 -11.74 10.17 -2.69
N ASP A 49 -12.88 9.72 -2.19
CA ASP A 49 -14.21 10.26 -2.53
C ASP A 49 -14.56 11.51 -1.72
N GLU A 50 -14.11 11.58 -0.46
CA GLU A 50 -14.30 12.74 0.42
C GLU A 50 -13.20 13.81 0.29
N GLY A 51 -12.02 13.42 -0.21
CA GLY A 51 -10.83 14.26 -0.23
C GLY A 51 -10.83 15.32 -1.33
N ASP A 52 -10.41 16.54 -0.96
CA ASP A 52 -9.99 17.56 -1.91
C ASP A 52 -8.70 17.13 -2.65
N ALA A 53 -8.44 17.76 -3.79
CA ALA A 53 -7.18 17.57 -4.50
C ALA A 53 -5.99 17.95 -3.59
N LEU A 54 -5.02 17.04 -3.46
CA LEU A 54 -3.83 17.20 -2.65
C LEU A 54 -2.77 17.96 -3.44
N ASP A 55 -2.25 19.05 -2.88
CA ASP A 55 -1.18 19.82 -3.50
C ASP A 55 0.14 19.04 -3.46
N ILE A 56 0.83 18.98 -4.61
CA ILE A 56 2.19 18.44 -4.73
C ILE A 56 3.16 19.61 -4.58
N TYR A 57 4.08 19.50 -3.63
CA TYR A 57 5.08 20.52 -3.33
C TYR A 57 6.46 20.17 -3.90
N ASP A 58 7.20 21.17 -4.38
CA ASP A 58 8.63 21.05 -4.64
C ASP A 58 9.47 21.25 -3.35
N GLU A 59 10.80 21.13 -3.45
CA GLU A 59 11.73 21.34 -2.33
C GLU A 59 11.66 22.76 -1.71
N ASN A 60 11.06 23.73 -2.41
CA ASN A 60 10.87 25.11 -1.97
C ASN A 60 9.44 25.38 -1.49
N TYR A 61 8.61 24.34 -1.30
CA TYR A 61 7.20 24.43 -0.94
C TYR A 61 6.31 25.19 -1.95
N ASN A 62 6.69 25.21 -3.22
CA ASN A 62 5.80 25.69 -4.28
C ASN A 62 4.88 24.55 -4.75
N VAL A 63 3.60 24.87 -4.97
CA VAL A 63 2.65 23.93 -5.56
C VAL A 63 2.97 23.73 -7.04
N ILE A 64 3.43 22.53 -7.40
CA ILE A 64 3.78 22.14 -8.78
C ILE A 64 2.68 21.33 -9.48
N GLY A 65 1.66 20.91 -8.74
CA GLY A 65 0.53 20.16 -9.26
C GLY A 65 -0.44 19.79 -8.16
N GLN A 66 -1.50 19.07 -8.54
CA GLN A 66 -2.45 18.48 -7.61
C GLN A 66 -2.66 17.01 -7.98
N GLU A 67 -2.85 16.15 -6.99
CA GLU A 67 -3.14 14.73 -7.15
C GLU A 67 -4.32 14.31 -6.24
N THR A 68 -5.00 13.24 -6.61
CA THR A 68 -5.97 12.57 -5.75
C THR A 68 -5.27 11.74 -4.67
N PHE A 69 -6.00 11.36 -3.62
CA PHE A 69 -5.47 10.47 -2.59
C PHE A 69 -4.99 9.14 -3.20
N LYS A 70 -5.76 8.57 -4.12
CA LYS A 70 -5.38 7.34 -4.83
C LYS A 70 -4.06 7.52 -5.60
N GLU A 71 -3.90 8.61 -6.35
CA GLU A 71 -2.67 8.88 -7.09
C GLU A 71 -1.47 9.02 -6.15
N LYS A 72 -1.62 9.73 -5.03
CA LYS A 72 -0.59 9.80 -3.98
C LYS A 72 -0.21 8.40 -3.51
N MET A 73 -1.19 7.58 -3.12
CA MET A 73 -0.95 6.21 -2.61
C MET A 73 -0.25 5.32 -3.63
N LEU A 74 -0.63 5.40 -4.91
CA LEU A 74 0.03 4.66 -5.99
C LEU A 74 1.48 5.12 -6.21
N ARG A 75 1.74 6.43 -6.07
CA ARG A 75 3.07 7.03 -6.21
C ARG A 75 4.02 6.66 -5.07
N VAL A 76 3.57 6.75 -3.82
CA VAL A 76 4.40 6.47 -2.63
C VAL A 76 4.47 4.97 -2.30
N GLY A 77 3.45 4.20 -2.71
CA GLY A 77 3.34 2.78 -2.40
C GLY A 77 2.60 2.50 -1.08
N GLY A 78 1.60 3.30 -0.74
CA GLY A 78 0.81 3.20 0.49
C GLY A 78 1.39 3.97 1.68
N GLU A 79 0.56 4.21 2.71
CA GLU A 79 0.87 5.01 3.90
C GLU A 79 2.14 4.57 4.62
N PHE A 80 2.48 3.27 4.61
CA PHE A 80 3.72 2.76 5.23
C PHE A 80 4.99 3.43 4.68
N PHE A 81 4.98 3.86 3.41
CA PHE A 81 6.09 4.54 2.76
C PHE A 81 5.86 6.05 2.58
N ASP A 82 4.77 6.58 3.12
CA ASP A 82 4.49 8.01 3.10
C ASP A 82 5.25 8.69 4.25
N GLU A 83 6.28 9.48 3.92
CA GLU A 83 7.13 10.15 4.89
C GLU A 83 6.38 11.23 5.69
N ASP A 84 5.28 11.75 5.13
CA ASP A 84 4.42 12.74 5.75
C ASP A 84 3.26 12.11 6.54
N TYR A 85 3.21 10.78 6.65
CA TYR A 85 2.15 10.09 7.39
C TYR A 85 2.29 10.30 8.90
N GLU A 86 1.28 10.91 9.50
CA GLU A 86 1.16 11.05 10.94
C GLU A 86 0.08 10.10 11.48
N PRO A 87 0.46 9.05 12.25
CA PRO A 87 -0.50 8.14 12.84
C PRO A 87 -1.46 8.87 13.80
N GLN A 88 -2.74 8.84 13.48
CA GLN A 88 -3.81 9.35 14.35
C GLN A 88 -4.46 8.19 15.11
N ASP A 89 -5.26 8.52 16.13
CA ASP A 89 -6.08 7.54 16.87
C ASP A 89 -5.32 6.35 17.52
N LEU A 90 -4.08 6.59 17.94
CA LEU A 90 -3.20 5.61 18.60
C LEU A 90 -3.78 4.96 19.88
N TYR A 91 -4.85 5.52 20.45
CA TYR A 91 -5.53 4.94 21.61
C TYR A 91 -6.15 3.57 21.30
N TYR A 92 -6.72 3.39 20.11
CA TYR A 92 -7.26 2.12 19.64
C TYR A 92 -6.27 1.34 18.75
N GLY A 93 -5.13 1.96 18.49
CA GLY A 93 -4.13 1.47 17.55
C GLY A 93 -4.48 1.82 16.12
N CYS A 94 -3.44 2.01 15.31
CA CYS A 94 -3.55 2.38 13.91
C CYS A 94 -2.72 1.40 13.10
N THR A 95 -3.30 0.81 12.05
CA THR A 95 -2.58 -0.11 11.16
C THR A 95 -2.48 0.52 9.78
N ILE A 96 -1.27 0.67 9.28
CA ILE A 96 -1.01 1.14 7.93
C ILE A 96 -0.36 0.06 7.08
N TYR A 97 -0.56 0.17 5.79
CA TYR A 97 -0.05 -0.75 4.80
C TYR A 97 0.79 -0.02 3.75
N GLY A 98 1.68 -0.76 3.11
CA GLY A 98 2.35 -0.32 1.90
C GLY A 98 2.86 -1.49 1.09
N TRP A 99 3.26 -1.22 -0.14
CA TRP A 99 3.69 -2.24 -1.08
C TRP A 99 4.97 -1.84 -1.81
N LYS A 100 5.83 -2.83 -2.02
CA LYS A 100 7.01 -2.70 -2.89
C LYS A 100 7.01 -3.77 -3.94
N LYS A 101 7.24 -3.37 -5.19
CA LYS A 101 7.47 -4.29 -6.30
C LYS A 101 8.77 -5.05 -6.06
N VAL A 102 8.70 -6.38 -6.04
CA VAL A 102 9.85 -7.26 -5.82
C VAL A 102 10.39 -7.78 -7.15
N LYS A 103 9.49 -8.16 -8.07
CA LYS A 103 9.86 -8.78 -9.34
C LYS A 103 8.83 -8.45 -10.41
N SER A 104 9.32 -7.97 -11.55
CA SER A 104 8.56 -7.91 -12.82
C SER A 104 8.77 -9.18 -13.63
N ASP A 105 7.86 -9.45 -14.57
CA ASP A 105 7.95 -10.57 -15.53
C ASP A 105 8.14 -11.94 -14.84
N VAL A 106 7.26 -12.21 -13.87
CA VAL A 106 7.31 -13.42 -13.05
C VAL A 106 6.98 -14.65 -13.91
N SER A 107 7.84 -15.68 -13.84
CA SER A 107 7.63 -16.92 -14.60
C SER A 107 6.62 -17.84 -13.89
N GLU A 108 5.95 -18.71 -14.64
CA GLU A 108 5.03 -19.72 -14.07
C GLU A 108 5.72 -20.64 -13.05
N VAL A 109 7.03 -20.88 -13.22
CA VAL A 109 7.83 -21.68 -12.29
C VAL A 109 7.98 -20.97 -10.94
N ASP A 110 8.18 -19.64 -10.95
CA ASP A 110 8.26 -18.84 -9.72
C ASP A 110 6.90 -18.84 -9.00
N ILE A 111 5.80 -18.70 -9.75
CA ILE A 111 4.44 -18.71 -9.19
C ILE A 111 4.17 -20.05 -8.51
N ALA A 112 4.39 -21.16 -9.21
CA ALA A 112 4.16 -22.50 -8.66
C ALA A 112 5.04 -22.80 -7.43
N ALA A 113 6.28 -22.28 -7.40
CA ALA A 113 7.17 -22.43 -6.25
C ALA A 113 6.66 -21.65 -5.03
N LEU A 114 6.19 -20.42 -5.23
CA LEU A 114 5.69 -19.56 -4.15
C LEU A 114 4.31 -20.01 -3.64
N GLU A 115 3.42 -20.49 -4.52
CA GLU A 115 2.15 -21.13 -4.13
C GLU A 115 2.39 -22.38 -3.28
N LYS A 116 3.39 -23.20 -3.64
CA LYS A 116 3.74 -24.39 -2.86
C LYS A 116 4.27 -24.06 -1.47
N LEU A 117 4.89 -22.89 -1.30
CA LEU A 117 5.36 -22.39 -0.01
C LEU A 117 4.25 -21.72 0.82
N ASP A 118 3.04 -21.56 0.25
CA ASP A 118 1.89 -20.90 0.88
C ASP A 118 2.19 -19.44 1.32
N VAL A 119 3.04 -18.75 0.54
CA VAL A 119 3.45 -17.37 0.81
C VAL A 119 2.91 -16.36 -0.21
N LEU A 120 2.23 -16.85 -1.27
CA LEU A 120 1.74 -16.04 -2.37
C LEU A 120 0.21 -16.01 -2.39
N ILE A 121 -0.34 -14.80 -2.38
CA ILE A 121 -1.75 -14.56 -2.66
C ILE A 121 -1.87 -14.18 -4.14
N ASN A 122 -2.58 -15.01 -4.90
CA ASN A 122 -2.82 -14.78 -6.32
C ASN A 122 -4.07 -13.91 -6.51
N LEU A 123 -3.87 -12.70 -7.03
CA LEU A 123 -4.97 -11.78 -7.36
C LEU A 123 -5.41 -11.88 -8.83
N VAL A 124 -4.66 -12.60 -9.65
CA VAL A 124 -4.96 -12.79 -11.07
C VAL A 124 -6.02 -13.88 -11.19
N LYS A 125 -7.20 -13.54 -11.70
CA LYS A 125 -8.33 -14.46 -11.91
C LYS A 125 -8.59 -14.68 -13.39
#